data_AF-A0A6C2YKB3-F1
#
_entry.id   AF-A0A6C2YKB3-F1
#
_cell.length_a   1.000
_cell.length_b   1.000
_cell.length_c   1.000
_cell.angle_alpha   90.00
_cell.angle_beta   90.00
_cell.angle_gamma   90.00
#
_symmetry.space_group_name_H-M   'P 1'
#
loop_
_entity.id
_entity.type
_entity.pdbx_description
1 polymer ?
#
loop_
_entity_poly.entity_id
_entity_poly.type
_entity_poly.pdbx_seq_one_letter_code
_entity_poly.pdbx_strand_id
1 'polypeptide(L)'
;MSEERWLARPGPSRMLELVRPQLTERQLRLFGIACCRHVWTLIQDPRSRQCIITAEAFVDGRIDRSGLELFWRTSPYTQMIPQMPDAGVWAVALPDGGSFATALRVATSTAQLRASAATQFAPPTAKFETFRLTEAAEQRYQCELLAELFGNPFRPLSADRSWRTQTVCQLADTIYRQQQFEWMPQLGDALMDAGCPILEMIDHCMNRHLTHVRGCWVLDTLREVQARAA
;
A
#
# COMPACT_ATOMS: atom_id res chain seq x y z
N MET A 1 -19.05 13.22 6.82
CA MET A 1 -17.95 12.24 6.80
C MET A 1 -16.68 13.03 6.65
N SER A 2 -16.04 13.32 7.79
CA SER A 2 -15.13 14.45 7.95
C SER A 2 -13.67 14.06 7.76
N GLU A 3 -12.91 14.97 7.14
CA GLU A 3 -11.44 15.01 7.15
C GLU A 3 -10.86 14.75 8.56
N GLU A 4 -11.49 15.32 9.59
CA GLU A 4 -11.15 15.07 11.00
C GLU A 4 -11.10 13.57 11.35
N ARG A 5 -12.07 12.78 10.89
CA ARG A 5 -12.07 11.32 11.14
C ARG A 5 -10.98 10.60 10.37
N TRP A 6 -10.57 11.11 9.20
CA TRP A 6 -9.42 10.58 8.46
C TRP A 6 -8.12 10.83 9.21
N LEU A 7 -7.92 12.08 9.66
CA LEU A 7 -6.75 12.49 10.43
C LEU A 7 -6.66 11.79 11.79
N ALA A 8 -7.81 11.44 12.40
CA ALA A 8 -7.86 10.67 13.65
C ALA A 8 -7.41 9.20 13.51
N ARG A 9 -7.28 8.68 12.27
CA ARG A 9 -6.83 7.30 11.97
C ARG A 9 -7.51 6.22 12.85
N PRO A 10 -8.85 6.09 12.82
CA PRO A 10 -9.63 5.26 13.74
C PRO A 10 -9.50 3.75 13.54
N GLY A 11 -8.59 3.31 12.65
CA GLY A 11 -8.39 1.93 12.24
C GLY A 11 -8.54 1.75 10.72
N PRO A 12 -7.85 0.76 10.13
CA PRO A 12 -7.75 0.61 8.68
C PRO A 12 -9.11 0.36 8.02
N SER A 13 -9.97 -0.46 8.64
CA SER A 13 -11.31 -0.74 8.12
C SER A 13 -12.17 0.51 8.02
N ARG A 14 -12.17 1.34 9.08
CA ARG A 14 -12.94 2.59 9.12
C ARG A 14 -12.37 3.63 8.16
N MET A 15 -11.05 3.71 8.03
CA MET A 15 -10.42 4.59 7.04
C MET A 15 -10.82 4.20 5.62
N LEU A 16 -10.77 2.92 5.26
CA LEU A 16 -11.21 2.42 3.95
C LEU A 16 -12.71 2.69 3.71
N GLU A 17 -13.56 2.55 4.73
CA GLU A 17 -14.99 2.89 4.63
C GLU A 17 -15.23 4.37 4.32
N LEU A 18 -14.45 5.28 4.92
CA LEU A 18 -14.58 6.72 4.70
C LEU A 18 -14.35 7.12 3.24
N VAL A 19 -13.50 6.38 2.53
CA VAL A 19 -13.07 6.69 1.16
C VAL A 19 -13.61 5.72 0.11
N ARG A 20 -14.45 4.76 0.52
CA ARG A 20 -14.92 3.65 -0.32
C ARG A 20 -15.39 4.05 -1.74
N PRO A 21 -16.12 5.16 -1.95
CA PRO A 21 -16.55 5.57 -3.29
C PRO A 21 -15.41 6.00 -4.22
N GLN A 22 -14.25 6.37 -3.68
CA GLN A 22 -13.08 6.89 -4.41
C GLN A 22 -12.01 5.82 -4.64
N LEU A 23 -12.16 4.64 -4.04
CA LEU A 23 -11.16 3.58 -4.08
C LEU A 23 -11.10 2.91 -5.45
N THR A 24 -9.90 2.83 -6.01
CA THR A 24 -9.63 2.03 -7.22
C THR A 24 -9.15 0.62 -6.85
N GLU A 25 -9.35 -0.34 -7.75
CA GLU A 25 -8.82 -1.71 -7.59
C GLU A 25 -7.29 -1.70 -7.40
N ARG A 26 -6.60 -0.79 -8.10
CA ARG A 26 -5.14 -0.64 -7.99
C ARG A 26 -4.72 -0.21 -6.59
N GLN A 27 -5.34 0.81 -6.02
CA GLN A 27 -4.99 1.30 -4.68
C GLN A 27 -5.29 0.26 -3.60
N LEU A 28 -6.43 -0.44 -3.69
CA LEU A 28 -6.78 -1.52 -2.78
C LEU A 28 -5.77 -2.68 -2.83
N ARG A 29 -5.30 -3.02 -4.03
CA ARG A 29 -4.26 -4.04 -4.21
C ARG A 29 -2.91 -3.58 -3.68
N LEU A 30 -2.52 -2.33 -3.92
CA LEU A 30 -1.28 -1.74 -3.38
C LEU A 30 -1.28 -1.72 -1.85
N PHE A 31 -2.41 -1.40 -1.22
CA PHE A 31 -2.57 -1.50 0.24
C PHE A 31 -2.33 -2.93 0.73
N GLY A 32 -2.98 -3.92 0.10
CA GLY A 32 -2.74 -5.33 0.43
C GLY A 32 -1.27 -5.75 0.27
N ILE A 33 -0.63 -5.37 -0.84
CA ILE A 33 0.78 -5.63 -1.10
C ILE A 33 1.67 -5.00 -0.03
N ALA A 34 1.41 -3.74 0.35
CA ALA A 34 2.19 -3.03 1.36
C ALA A 34 2.07 -3.70 2.75
N CYS A 35 0.86 -4.13 3.14
CA CYS A 35 0.66 -4.94 4.34
C CYS A 35 1.48 -6.23 4.30
N CYS A 36 1.42 -6.97 3.18
CA CYS A 36 2.18 -8.22 3.01
C CYS A 36 3.70 -7.99 3.04
N ARG A 37 4.18 -6.89 2.44
CA ARG A 37 5.60 -6.53 2.44
C ARG A 37 6.11 -6.19 3.83
N HIS A 38 5.29 -5.60 4.68
CA HIS A 38 5.68 -5.28 6.04
C HIS A 38 5.94 -6.53 6.88
N VAL A 39 5.15 -7.60 6.66
CA VAL A 39 5.33 -8.89 7.33
C VAL A 39 6.12 -9.90 6.50
N TRP A 40 6.87 -9.47 5.48
CA TRP A 40 7.55 -10.34 4.52
C TRP A 40 8.43 -11.42 5.17
N THR A 41 9.11 -11.08 6.26
CA THR A 41 9.98 -12.00 7.01
C THR A 41 9.20 -13.10 7.74
N LEU A 42 7.90 -12.92 7.98
CA LEU A 42 7.02 -13.93 8.58
C LEU A 42 6.36 -14.83 7.53
N ILE A 43 6.28 -14.38 6.28
CA ILE A 43 5.78 -15.17 5.15
C ILE A 43 6.89 -16.11 4.71
N GLN A 44 6.92 -17.34 5.24
CA GLN A 44 7.98 -18.31 4.96
C GLN A 44 7.75 -19.09 3.66
N ASP A 45 6.49 -19.29 3.28
CA ASP A 45 6.16 -20.05 2.09
C ASP A 45 6.58 -19.28 0.82
N PRO A 46 7.48 -19.83 -0.02
CA PRO A 46 7.89 -19.20 -1.27
C PRO A 46 6.70 -18.93 -2.21
N ARG A 47 5.64 -19.73 -2.11
CA ARG A 47 4.44 -19.63 -2.94
C ARG A 47 3.64 -18.37 -2.60
N SER A 48 3.45 -18.08 -1.31
CA SER A 48 2.83 -16.85 -0.83
C SER A 48 3.62 -15.61 -1.25
N ARG A 49 4.96 -15.68 -1.18
CA ARG A 49 5.84 -14.62 -1.69
C ARG A 49 5.68 -14.42 -3.19
N GLN A 50 5.58 -15.50 -3.96
CA GLN A 50 5.36 -15.42 -5.41
C GLN A 50 4.01 -14.75 -5.75
N CYS A 51 2.94 -15.00 -4.99
CA CYS A 51 1.67 -14.29 -5.15
C CYS A 51 1.85 -12.77 -4.99
N ILE A 52 2.58 -12.32 -3.97
CA ILE A 52 2.83 -10.89 -3.74
C ILE A 52 3.64 -10.28 -4.90
N ILE A 53 4.69 -10.98 -5.35
CA ILE A 53 5.51 -10.54 -6.49
C ILE A 53 4.68 -10.44 -7.78
N THR A 54 3.81 -11.42 -8.04
CA THR A 54 2.90 -11.39 -9.20
C THR A 54 1.92 -10.22 -9.10
N ALA A 55 1.35 -9.96 -7.91
CA ALA A 55 0.47 -8.83 -7.68
C ALA A 55 1.18 -7.48 -7.91
N GLU A 56 2.44 -7.36 -7.51
CA GLU A 56 3.29 -6.20 -7.80
C GLU A 56 3.53 -6.00 -9.29
N ALA A 57 3.83 -7.07 -10.03
CA ALA A 57 3.97 -7.02 -11.47
C ALA A 57 2.69 -6.54 -12.16
N PHE A 58 1.53 -6.95 -11.65
CA PHE A 58 0.22 -6.53 -12.18
C PHE A 58 -0.05 -5.04 -11.94
N VAL A 59 0.16 -4.52 -10.72
CA VAL A 59 -0.07 -3.09 -10.43
C VAL A 59 0.94 -2.16 -11.12
N ASP A 60 2.09 -2.69 -11.51
CA ASP A 60 3.09 -2.01 -12.33
C ASP A 60 2.83 -2.09 -13.84
N GLY A 61 1.81 -2.87 -14.27
CA GLY A 61 1.49 -3.08 -15.67
C GLY A 61 2.49 -3.98 -16.42
N ARG A 62 3.34 -4.73 -15.71
CA ARG A 62 4.28 -5.71 -16.31
C ARG A 62 3.57 -6.99 -16.73
N ILE A 63 2.43 -7.29 -16.11
CA ILE A 63 1.50 -8.33 -16.52
C ILE A 63 0.10 -7.73 -16.56
N ASP A 64 -0.75 -8.24 -17.46
CA ASP A 64 -2.14 -7.87 -17.57
C ASP A 64 -3.05 -8.81 -16.76
N ARG A 65 -4.37 -8.61 -16.86
CA ARG A 65 -5.36 -9.44 -16.16
C ARG A 65 -5.29 -10.89 -16.60
N SER A 66 -5.06 -11.14 -17.88
CA SER A 66 -4.90 -12.48 -18.46
C SER A 66 -3.69 -13.21 -17.87
N GLY A 67 -2.57 -12.50 -17.69
CA GLY A 67 -1.37 -13.02 -17.03
C GLY A 67 -1.61 -13.37 -15.56
N LEU A 68 -2.39 -12.55 -14.84
CA LEU A 68 -2.79 -12.81 -13.47
C LEU A 68 -3.69 -14.06 -13.37
N GLU A 69 -4.68 -14.18 -14.25
CA GLU A 69 -5.56 -15.35 -14.33
C GLU A 69 -4.81 -16.63 -14.73
N LEU A 70 -3.85 -16.51 -15.66
CA LEU A 70 -2.99 -17.62 -16.05
C LEU A 70 -2.18 -18.11 -14.85
N PHE A 71 -1.54 -17.20 -14.10
CA PHE A 71 -0.81 -17.54 -12.88
C PHE A 71 -1.68 -18.34 -11.90
N TRP A 72 -2.94 -17.94 -11.70
CA TRP A 72 -3.85 -18.69 -10.82
C TRP A 72 -4.29 -20.04 -11.37
N ARG A 73 -4.54 -20.12 -12.68
CA ARG A 73 -5.02 -21.36 -13.31
C ARG A 73 -3.94 -22.43 -13.38
N THR A 74 -2.69 -22.04 -13.63
CA THR A 74 -1.58 -22.99 -13.76
C THR A 74 -0.91 -23.28 -12.43
N SER A 75 -1.19 -22.48 -11.41
CA SER A 75 -0.61 -22.71 -10.11
C SER A 75 -1.25 -23.91 -9.40
N PRO A 76 -0.46 -24.82 -8.82
CA PRO A 76 -0.99 -25.86 -7.93
C PRO A 76 -1.65 -25.29 -6.66
N TYR A 77 -1.57 -23.98 -6.41
CA TYR A 77 -2.05 -23.31 -5.20
C TYR A 77 -3.58 -23.42 -5.03
N THR A 78 -4.35 -23.45 -6.12
CA THR A 78 -5.83 -23.37 -6.10
C THR A 78 -6.50 -24.47 -5.28
N GLN A 79 -5.86 -25.63 -5.13
CA GLN A 79 -6.39 -26.79 -4.40
C GLN A 79 -5.95 -26.85 -2.92
N MET A 80 -4.94 -26.09 -2.51
CA MET A 80 -4.32 -26.20 -1.17
C MET A 80 -4.54 -24.98 -0.26
N ILE A 81 -5.14 -23.92 -0.81
CA ILE A 81 -5.32 -22.60 -0.20
C ILE A 81 -5.99 -22.57 1.21
N PRO A 82 -7.06 -23.34 1.50
CA PRO A 82 -7.75 -23.23 2.78
C PRO A 82 -6.93 -23.72 3.99
N GLN A 83 -5.84 -24.47 3.74
CA GLN A 83 -5.06 -25.14 4.77
C GLN A 83 -3.82 -24.35 5.22
N MET A 84 -3.58 -23.15 4.68
CA MET A 84 -2.38 -22.37 4.98
C MET A 84 -2.60 -21.33 6.08
N PRO A 85 -1.67 -21.19 7.05
CA PRO A 85 -1.77 -20.23 8.15
C PRO A 85 -1.72 -18.75 7.70
N ASP A 86 -1.23 -18.47 6.49
CA ASP A 86 -1.15 -17.14 5.89
C ASP A 86 -2.19 -16.94 4.76
N ALA A 87 -3.31 -17.68 4.77
CA ALA A 87 -4.27 -17.70 3.68
C ALA A 87 -4.94 -16.34 3.33
N GLY A 88 -4.70 -15.26 4.07
CA GLY A 88 -5.09 -13.92 3.63
C GLY A 88 -4.13 -13.31 2.62
N VAL A 89 -2.84 -13.59 2.69
CA VAL A 89 -1.80 -12.82 1.97
C VAL A 89 -1.79 -13.08 0.47
N TRP A 90 -2.14 -14.29 0.05
CA TRP A 90 -2.17 -14.66 -1.37
C TRP A 90 -3.33 -14.00 -2.13
N ALA A 91 -4.38 -13.56 -1.42
CA ALA A 91 -5.54 -12.95 -2.03
C ALA A 91 -5.20 -11.69 -2.85
N VAL A 92 -4.09 -11.02 -2.54
CA VAL A 92 -3.59 -9.86 -3.30
C VAL A 92 -3.26 -10.20 -4.75
N ALA A 93 -3.02 -11.46 -5.10
CA ALA A 93 -2.79 -11.86 -6.47
C ALA A 93 -4.09 -12.25 -7.19
N LEU A 94 -5.21 -12.50 -6.53
CA LEU A 94 -6.44 -12.94 -7.20
C LEU A 94 -6.89 -11.95 -8.28
N PRO A 95 -7.63 -12.39 -9.33
CA PRO A 95 -8.21 -11.47 -10.31
C PRO A 95 -9.04 -10.35 -9.65
N ASP A 96 -9.79 -10.67 -8.60
CA ASP A 96 -10.57 -9.75 -7.74
C ASP A 96 -9.79 -9.27 -6.50
N GLY A 97 -8.47 -9.48 -6.47
CA GLY A 97 -7.59 -9.13 -5.35
C GLY A 97 -7.50 -7.62 -5.06
N GLY A 98 -8.03 -6.78 -5.96
CA GLY A 98 -8.23 -5.35 -5.75
C GLY A 98 -9.61 -4.99 -5.16
N SER A 99 -10.39 -5.95 -4.69
CA SER A 99 -11.69 -5.68 -4.05
C SER A 99 -11.53 -5.21 -2.60
N PHE A 100 -12.53 -4.44 -2.14
CA PHE A 100 -12.59 -3.94 -0.77
C PHE A 100 -12.52 -5.08 0.27
N ALA A 101 -13.26 -6.16 0.03
CA ALA A 101 -13.27 -7.33 0.90
C ALA A 101 -11.89 -8.01 0.98
N THR A 102 -11.18 -8.11 -0.15
CA THR A 102 -9.83 -8.67 -0.17
C THR A 102 -8.83 -7.79 0.57
N ALA A 103 -8.87 -6.47 0.37
CA ALA A 103 -8.00 -5.54 1.10
C ALA A 103 -8.16 -5.67 2.62
N LEU A 104 -9.40 -5.76 3.12
CA LEU A 104 -9.66 -6.00 4.55
C LEU A 104 -9.16 -7.36 5.01
N ARG A 105 -9.40 -8.41 4.23
CA ARG A 105 -8.93 -9.77 4.56
C ARG A 105 -7.40 -9.80 4.69
N VAL A 106 -6.67 -9.17 3.77
CA VAL A 106 -5.20 -9.10 3.78
C VAL A 106 -4.71 -8.30 5.00
N ALA A 107 -5.29 -7.13 5.26
CA ALA A 107 -4.95 -6.32 6.42
C ALA A 107 -5.15 -7.07 7.75
N THR A 108 -6.30 -7.72 7.92
CA THR A 108 -6.57 -8.54 9.11
C THR A 108 -5.59 -9.71 9.23
N SER A 109 -5.30 -10.39 8.14
CA SER A 109 -4.45 -11.59 8.18
C SER A 109 -2.98 -11.26 8.47
N THR A 110 -2.48 -10.14 7.95
CA THR A 110 -1.11 -9.66 8.24
C THR A 110 -0.96 -9.21 9.69
N ALA A 111 -1.98 -8.55 10.26
CA ALA A 111 -2.06 -8.23 11.69
C ALA A 111 -2.08 -9.47 12.58
N GLN A 112 -2.91 -10.45 12.25
CA GLN A 112 -2.96 -11.73 12.97
C GLN A 112 -1.66 -12.52 12.87
N LEU A 113 -1.03 -12.55 11.69
CA LEU A 113 0.24 -13.25 11.49
C LEU A 113 1.34 -12.65 12.37
N ARG A 114 1.46 -11.32 12.39
CA ARG A 114 2.44 -10.62 13.24
C ARG A 114 2.16 -10.84 14.73
N ALA A 115 0.91 -10.69 15.15
CA ALA A 115 0.53 -10.90 16.53
C ALA A 115 0.80 -12.35 16.97
N SER A 116 0.44 -13.33 16.15
CA SER A 116 0.70 -14.75 16.42
C SER A 116 2.20 -15.03 16.54
N ALA A 117 3.02 -14.49 15.64
CA ALA A 117 4.48 -14.63 15.70
C ALA A 117 5.06 -14.05 16.99
N ALA A 118 4.59 -12.87 17.42
CA ALA A 118 5.03 -12.27 18.68
C ALA A 118 4.67 -13.11 19.91
N THR A 119 3.51 -13.79 19.90
CA THR A 119 3.11 -14.67 21.02
C THR A 119 3.92 -15.95 21.16
N GLN A 120 4.64 -16.39 20.12
CA GLN A 120 5.47 -17.59 20.18
C GLN A 120 6.59 -17.45 21.21
N PHE A 121 7.09 -16.23 21.41
CA PHE A 121 8.18 -15.91 22.34
C PHE A 121 7.69 -15.36 23.67
N ALA A 122 6.38 -15.15 23.84
CA ALA A 122 5.80 -14.57 25.04
C ALA A 122 5.50 -15.63 26.11
N PRO A 123 5.65 -15.30 27.41
CA PRO A 123 5.24 -16.21 28.48
C PRO A 123 3.71 -16.44 28.45
N PRO A 124 3.20 -17.60 28.91
CA PRO A 124 1.77 -17.93 28.85
C PRO A 124 0.85 -16.86 29.43
N THR A 125 1.27 -16.18 30.50
CA THR A 125 0.51 -15.11 31.18
C THR A 125 0.40 -13.81 30.37
N ALA A 126 1.30 -13.60 29.41
CA ALA A 126 1.33 -12.38 28.59
C ALA A 126 0.80 -12.59 27.16
N LYS A 127 0.57 -13.82 26.71
CA LYS A 127 0.20 -14.12 25.30
C LYS A 127 -0.97 -13.28 24.79
N PHE A 128 -2.04 -13.17 25.57
CA PHE A 128 -3.21 -12.38 25.17
C PHE A 128 -2.88 -10.90 25.00
N GLU A 129 -2.13 -10.32 25.95
CA GLU A 129 -1.76 -8.91 25.89
C GLU A 129 -0.74 -8.64 24.78
N THR A 130 0.27 -9.50 24.61
CA THR A 130 1.22 -9.43 23.50
C THR A 130 0.52 -9.49 22.15
N PHE A 131 -0.47 -10.38 22.00
CA PHE A 131 -1.27 -10.47 20.78
C PHE A 131 -1.96 -9.13 20.50
N ARG A 132 -2.72 -8.62 21.47
CA ARG A 132 -3.50 -7.38 21.32
C ARG A 132 -2.63 -6.16 21.02
N LEU A 133 -1.52 -6.00 21.73
CA LEU A 133 -0.61 -4.87 21.52
C LEU A 133 0.06 -4.94 20.14
N THR A 134 0.46 -6.13 19.71
CA THR A 134 1.10 -6.32 18.39
C THR A 134 0.09 -6.11 17.26
N GLU A 135 -1.13 -6.62 17.41
CA GLU A 135 -2.22 -6.40 16.45
C GLU A 135 -2.56 -4.90 16.33
N ALA A 136 -2.68 -4.19 17.46
CA ALA A 136 -2.94 -2.76 17.47
C ALA A 136 -1.80 -1.94 16.84
N ALA A 137 -0.55 -2.35 17.07
CA ALA A 137 0.62 -1.73 16.43
C ALA A 137 0.59 -1.94 14.90
N GLU A 138 0.25 -3.14 14.44
CA GLU A 138 0.08 -3.39 13.00
C GLU A 138 -1.05 -2.56 12.40
N GLN A 139 -2.21 -2.48 13.06
CA GLN A 139 -3.32 -1.65 12.58
C GLN A 139 -2.95 -0.17 12.47
N ARG A 140 -2.12 0.34 13.40
CA ARG A 140 -1.60 1.70 13.33
C ARG A 140 -0.70 1.90 12.12
N TYR A 141 0.20 0.95 11.85
CA TYR A 141 1.02 0.96 10.65
C TYR A 141 0.18 0.87 9.37
N GLN A 142 -0.89 0.06 9.36
CA GLN A 142 -1.81 -0.01 8.23
C GLN A 142 -2.56 1.32 8.01
N CYS A 143 -2.92 2.05 9.05
CA CYS A 143 -3.45 3.42 8.91
C CYS A 143 -2.43 4.38 8.29
N GLU A 144 -1.14 4.24 8.63
CA GLU A 144 -0.05 5.01 8.02
C GLU A 144 0.11 4.66 6.53
N LEU A 145 0.03 3.36 6.17
CA LEU A 145 0.01 2.93 4.77
C LEU A 145 -1.15 3.52 3.98
N LEU A 146 -2.35 3.57 4.57
CA LEU A 146 -3.49 4.21 3.91
C LEU A 146 -3.22 5.71 3.68
N ALA A 147 -2.68 6.42 4.66
CA ALA A 147 -2.30 7.81 4.47
C ALA A 147 -1.22 7.97 3.37
N GLU A 148 -0.26 7.06 3.29
CA GLU A 148 0.79 7.04 2.26
C GLU A 148 0.24 6.80 0.84
N LEU A 149 -0.76 5.93 0.70
CA LEU A 149 -1.33 5.56 -0.60
C LEU A 149 -2.40 6.53 -1.09
N PHE A 150 -3.15 7.15 -0.19
CA PHE A 150 -4.31 7.97 -0.51
C PHE A 150 -4.09 9.47 -0.25
N GLY A 151 -3.05 9.84 0.50
CA GLY A 151 -2.87 11.21 0.98
C GLY A 151 -4.05 11.65 1.85
N ASN A 152 -4.46 12.90 1.71
CA ASN A 152 -5.72 13.39 2.24
C ASN A 152 -6.81 13.41 1.14
N PRO A 153 -7.71 12.42 1.10
CA PRO A 153 -8.74 12.31 0.06
C PRO A 153 -9.82 13.38 0.16
N PHE A 154 -9.82 14.18 1.23
CA PHE A 154 -10.74 15.31 1.43
C PHE A 154 -10.14 16.64 0.97
N ARG A 155 -8.87 16.63 0.52
CA ARG A 155 -8.17 17.77 -0.06
C ARG A 155 -7.76 17.46 -1.51
N PRO A 156 -8.70 17.51 -2.46
CA PRO A 156 -8.37 17.26 -3.85
C PRO A 156 -7.36 18.30 -4.35
N LEU A 157 -6.43 17.83 -5.17
CA LEU A 157 -5.37 18.67 -5.71
C LEU A 157 -5.93 19.72 -6.68
N SER A 158 -5.28 20.89 -6.67
CA SER A 158 -5.61 21.99 -7.58
C SER A 158 -5.63 21.55 -9.05
N ALA A 159 -6.54 22.16 -9.83
CA ALA A 159 -6.60 22.00 -11.27
C ALA A 159 -5.38 22.62 -11.97
N ASP A 160 -4.81 23.69 -11.40
CA ASP A 160 -3.54 24.25 -11.87
C ASP A 160 -2.39 23.32 -11.49
N ARG A 161 -1.73 22.81 -12.54
CA ARG A 161 -0.65 21.82 -12.49
C ARG A 161 0.61 22.33 -13.18
N SER A 162 0.76 23.64 -13.34
CA SER A 162 1.95 24.27 -13.93
C SER A 162 3.27 23.87 -13.24
N TRP A 163 3.22 23.62 -11.94
CA TRP A 163 4.33 23.11 -11.12
C TRP A 163 4.78 21.66 -11.45
N ARG A 164 4.03 20.92 -12.28
CA ARG A 164 4.41 19.58 -12.74
C ARG A 164 5.33 19.65 -13.96
N THR A 165 6.51 20.21 -13.75
CA THR A 165 7.52 20.30 -14.81
C THR A 165 7.98 18.91 -15.27
N GLN A 166 8.59 18.86 -16.46
CA GLN A 166 9.17 17.62 -16.99
C GLN A 166 10.19 17.01 -16.02
N THR A 167 11.04 17.84 -15.40
CA THR A 167 12.05 17.43 -14.42
C THR A 167 11.41 16.76 -13.21
N VAL A 168 10.38 17.38 -12.61
CA VAL A 168 9.65 16.82 -11.47
C VAL A 168 9.03 15.47 -11.82
N CYS A 169 8.37 15.37 -12.97
CA CYS A 169 7.71 14.12 -13.38
C CYS A 169 8.73 13.00 -13.69
N GLN A 170 9.86 13.32 -14.32
CA GLN A 170 10.91 12.33 -14.61
C GLN A 170 11.59 11.83 -13.33
N LEU A 171 11.83 12.71 -12.35
CA LEU A 171 12.37 12.32 -11.05
C LEU A 171 11.38 11.42 -10.30
N ALA A 172 10.11 11.80 -10.22
CA ALA A 172 9.07 11.00 -9.58
C ALA A 172 8.94 9.60 -10.20
N ASP A 173 8.99 9.51 -11.54
CA ASP A 173 8.93 8.24 -12.24
C ASP A 173 10.19 7.38 -12.04
N THR A 174 11.36 8.00 -11.96
CA THR A 174 12.62 7.31 -11.60
C THR A 174 12.53 6.72 -10.20
N ILE A 175 12.11 7.52 -9.22
CA ILE A 175 11.90 7.08 -7.83
C ILE A 175 10.92 5.90 -7.79
N TYR A 176 9.78 6.01 -8.47
CA TYR A 176 8.77 4.94 -8.47
C TYR A 176 9.32 3.65 -9.09
N ARG A 177 9.91 3.71 -10.29
CA ARG A 177 10.36 2.52 -11.02
C ARG A 177 11.50 1.80 -10.31
N GLN A 178 12.44 2.56 -9.77
CA GLN A 178 13.62 2.02 -9.08
C GLN A 178 13.38 1.75 -7.59
N GLN A 179 12.25 2.21 -7.05
CA GLN A 179 11.92 2.16 -5.62
C GLN A 179 12.95 2.84 -4.71
N GLN A 180 13.63 3.88 -5.23
CA GLN A 180 14.63 4.67 -4.50
C GLN A 180 13.95 5.78 -3.71
N PHE A 181 13.18 5.40 -2.69
CA PHE A 181 12.43 6.33 -1.85
C PHE A 181 13.32 7.27 -1.03
N GLU A 182 14.61 6.97 -0.91
CA GLU A 182 15.61 7.87 -0.33
C GLU A 182 15.79 9.18 -1.10
N TRP A 183 15.31 9.25 -2.36
CA TRP A 183 15.35 10.46 -3.18
C TRP A 183 14.10 11.34 -3.06
N MET A 184 13.16 10.99 -2.16
CA MET A 184 11.96 11.79 -1.92
C MET A 184 12.26 13.23 -1.47
N PRO A 185 13.27 13.51 -0.61
CA PRO A 185 13.64 14.89 -0.29
C PRO A 185 14.05 15.72 -1.52
N GLN A 186 14.79 15.12 -2.46
CA GLN A 186 15.20 15.75 -3.71
C GLN A 186 13.99 16.05 -4.61
N LEU A 187 12.95 15.20 -4.57
CA LEU A 187 11.68 15.49 -5.21
C LEU A 187 10.96 16.67 -4.53
N GLY A 188 11.03 16.76 -3.20
CA GLY A 188 10.53 17.90 -2.43
C GLY A 188 11.19 19.22 -2.84
N ASP A 189 12.52 19.24 -2.97
CA ASP A 189 13.28 20.38 -3.45
C ASP A 189 12.86 20.78 -4.88
N ALA A 190 12.78 19.80 -5.79
CA ALA A 190 12.34 20.06 -7.16
C ALA A 190 10.90 20.61 -7.25
N LEU A 191 10.01 20.18 -6.35
CA LEU A 191 8.64 20.70 -6.26
C LEU A 191 8.62 22.15 -5.74
N MET A 192 9.48 22.50 -4.79
CA MET A 192 9.62 23.88 -4.31
C MET A 192 10.15 24.80 -5.42
N ASP A 193 11.19 24.37 -6.14
CA ASP A 193 11.77 25.12 -7.26
C ASP A 193 10.77 25.32 -8.41
N ALA A 194 9.88 24.34 -8.61
CA ALA A 194 8.81 24.41 -9.59
C ALA A 194 7.62 25.28 -9.14
N GLY A 195 7.65 25.84 -7.93
CA GLY A 195 6.58 26.68 -7.39
C GLY A 195 5.32 25.90 -7.01
N CYS A 196 5.44 24.63 -6.59
CA CYS A 196 4.30 23.83 -6.13
C CYS A 196 3.60 24.50 -4.93
N PRO A 197 2.29 24.80 -5.02
CA PRO A 197 1.57 25.47 -3.93
C PRO A 197 1.08 24.50 -2.84
N ILE A 198 1.27 23.19 -3.02
CA ILE A 198 0.72 22.15 -2.14
C ILE A 198 1.75 21.83 -1.07
N LEU A 199 1.72 22.58 0.03
CA LEU A 199 2.65 22.39 1.16
C LEU A 199 2.63 20.96 1.70
N GLU A 200 1.45 20.33 1.79
CA GLU A 200 1.32 18.93 2.24
C GLU A 200 2.13 17.96 1.38
N MET A 201 2.24 18.20 0.07
CA MET A 201 3.04 17.37 -0.84
C MET A 201 4.54 17.55 -0.60
N ILE A 202 4.97 18.79 -0.37
CA ILE A 202 6.37 19.12 -0.06
C ILE A 202 6.76 18.54 1.29
N ASP A 203 5.95 18.81 2.33
CA ASP A 203 6.16 18.30 3.69
C ASP A 203 6.20 16.77 3.71
N HIS A 204 5.33 16.11 2.93
CA HIS A 204 5.33 14.66 2.74
C HIS A 204 6.67 14.15 2.17
N CYS A 205 7.18 14.78 1.12
CA CYS A 205 8.45 14.41 0.50
C CYS A 205 9.66 14.64 1.42
N MET A 206 9.59 15.68 2.25
CA MET A 206 10.68 16.08 3.15
C MET A 206 10.68 15.30 4.47
N ASN A 207 9.59 14.58 4.79
CA ASN A 207 9.46 13.84 6.04
C ASN A 207 10.30 12.55 6.04
N ARG A 208 11.49 12.62 6.64
CA ARG A 208 12.43 11.49 6.77
C ARG A 208 11.94 10.35 7.67
N HIS A 209 10.86 10.54 8.43
CA HIS A 209 10.27 9.51 9.28
C HIS A 209 9.17 8.72 8.57
N LEU A 210 8.73 9.19 7.40
CA LEU A 210 7.68 8.53 6.64
C LEU A 210 8.26 7.34 5.87
N THR A 211 7.60 6.19 5.98
CA THR A 211 7.94 5.02 5.16
C THR A 211 7.15 5.07 3.87
N HIS A 212 7.80 5.50 2.80
CA HIS A 212 7.18 5.48 1.48
C HIS A 212 7.04 4.05 0.96
N VAL A 213 5.94 3.81 0.25
CA VAL A 213 5.67 2.52 -0.38
C VAL A 213 5.32 2.69 -1.84
N ARG A 214 5.29 1.57 -2.58
CA ARG A 214 4.75 1.55 -3.93
C ARG A 214 3.31 2.05 -3.89
N GLY A 215 3.00 3.07 -4.69
CA GLY A 215 1.70 3.74 -4.65
C GLY A 215 1.66 5.00 -3.78
N CYS A 216 2.81 5.51 -3.33
CA CYS A 216 2.92 6.83 -2.72
C CYS A 216 2.05 7.85 -3.49
N TRP A 217 1.11 8.50 -2.80
CA TRP A 217 0.12 9.37 -3.42
C TRP A 217 0.76 10.54 -4.19
N VAL A 218 1.93 11.03 -3.73
CA VAL A 218 2.69 12.08 -4.42
C VAL A 218 3.23 11.57 -5.76
N LEU A 219 3.86 10.39 -5.76
CA LEU A 219 4.41 9.79 -6.98
C LEU A 219 3.31 9.43 -7.96
N ASP A 220 2.22 8.83 -7.49
CA ASP A 220 1.07 8.48 -8.33
C ASP A 220 0.43 9.75 -8.94
N THR A 221 0.26 10.80 -8.15
CA THR A 221 -0.18 12.11 -8.65
C THR A 221 0.69 12.58 -9.81
N LEU A 222 2.01 12.58 -9.62
CA LEU A 222 2.98 13.06 -10.61
C LEU A 222 3.08 12.16 -11.85
N ARG A 223 2.70 10.89 -11.76
CA ARG A 223 2.74 9.93 -12.88
C ARG A 223 1.44 9.82 -13.67
N GLU A 224 0.28 10.06 -13.06
CA GLU A 224 -1.04 9.92 -13.72
C GLU A 224 -1.25 10.74 -15.01
N VAL A 225 -0.51 11.85 -15.20
CA VAL A 225 -0.62 12.66 -16.43
C VAL A 225 0.27 12.12 -17.56
N GLN A 226 1.38 11.44 -17.25
CA GLN A 226 2.20 10.80 -18.29
C GLN A 226 1.44 9.67 -18.98
N ALA A 227 0.55 8.97 -18.27
CA ALA A 227 -0.29 7.92 -18.85
C ALA A 227 -1.43 8.44 -19.75
N ARG A 228 -1.73 9.75 -19.73
CA ARG A 228 -2.74 10.39 -20.61
C ARG A 228 -2.15 11.14 -21.80
N ALA A 229 -0.83 11.19 -21.91
CA ALA A 229 -0.10 11.90 -22.97
C ALA A 229 0.52 10.96 -24.04
N ALA A 230 0.09 9.70 -24.08
CA ALA A 230 0.49 8.70 -25.07
C ALA A 230 -0.73 8.17 -25.82
#